data_AF-A0AAQ3KRJ2-F1
#
_entry.id   AF-A0AAQ3KRJ2-F1
#
_cell.length_a   1.000
_cell.length_b   1.000
_cell.length_c   1.000
_cell.angle_alpha   90.00
_cell.angle_beta   90.00
_cell.angle_gamma   90.00
#
_symmetry.space_group_name_H-M   'P 1'
#
loop_
_entity.id
_entity.type
_entity.pdbx_description
1 polymer ?
#
loop_
_entity_poly.entity_id
_entity_poly.type
_entity_poly.pdbx_seq_one_letter_code
_entity_poly.pdbx_strand_id
1 'polypeptide(L)'
;MRFQIDDVTVYFPYEHIYPEQYEYMVELKRALDARGHCLLEMPTGTGKTVALLSLITSYSLARPGDRSLKLIYCTRTVHEMEKTLAELRLLVSHLPPDLRGSLLALGLSSRKNLCINPVALSAASRDSVDSACRRFTASWVRSAAAEDPGVPTCDFFEGFDRAASSSNAAVLLPAGVYSLQDLRAVGRERGWCPYFLARQTIRYANVVVYSYQYLLDPKVASIISKEMQKECVIVFDEAHNIDNVCIEALSVSIRRQTLEGASRNLNRITQEIDRKVQGNRCYQTACRIQPSCRRFSTKRKFGHN
;
A
#
# COMPACT_ATOMS: atom_id res chain seq x y z
N MET A 1 -16.33 -21.82 -17.63
CA MET A 1 -17.51 -22.66 -17.27
C MET A 1 -18.24 -22.08 -16.05
N ARG A 2 -19.48 -22.52 -15.79
CA ARG A 2 -20.24 -22.19 -14.58
C ARG A 2 -20.74 -23.47 -13.94
N PHE A 3 -20.64 -23.58 -12.63
CA PHE A 3 -21.15 -24.72 -11.87
C PHE A 3 -21.54 -24.29 -10.46
N GLN A 4 -22.29 -25.14 -9.75
CA GLN A 4 -22.69 -24.87 -8.38
C GLN A 4 -21.84 -25.66 -7.38
N ILE A 5 -21.47 -24.99 -6.29
CA ILE A 5 -21.01 -25.62 -5.06
C ILE A 5 -21.97 -25.17 -3.95
N ASP A 6 -22.84 -26.08 -3.52
CA ASP A 6 -24.00 -25.83 -2.65
C ASP A 6 -24.82 -24.59 -3.12
N ASP A 7 -24.87 -23.53 -2.31
CA ASP A 7 -25.60 -22.28 -2.54
C ASP A 7 -24.85 -21.26 -3.41
N VAL A 8 -23.61 -21.56 -3.84
CA VAL A 8 -22.75 -20.60 -4.55
C VAL A 8 -22.59 -21.00 -6.01
N THR A 9 -22.95 -20.08 -6.91
CA THR A 9 -22.65 -20.23 -8.35
C THR A 9 -21.22 -19.78 -8.61
N VAL A 10 -20.37 -20.72 -8.96
CA VAL A 10 -18.95 -20.50 -9.24
C VAL A 10 -18.75 -20.18 -10.72
N TYR A 11 -18.09 -19.06 -10.98
CA TYR A 11 -17.59 -18.68 -12.30
C TYR A 11 -16.14 -19.12 -12.42
N PHE A 12 -15.84 -19.98 -13.39
CA PHE A 12 -14.49 -20.52 -13.60
C PHE A 12 -14.01 -20.19 -15.02
N PRO A 13 -12.78 -19.69 -15.20
CA PRO A 13 -12.34 -19.11 -16.47
C PRO A 13 -11.95 -20.13 -17.55
N TYR A 14 -11.99 -21.43 -17.26
CA TYR A 14 -11.70 -22.49 -18.23
C TYR A 14 -12.93 -23.33 -18.54
N GLU A 15 -12.86 -24.13 -19.60
CA GLU A 15 -13.94 -25.02 -20.04
C GLU A 15 -14.07 -26.27 -19.17
N HIS A 16 -12.94 -26.75 -18.64
CA HIS A 16 -12.86 -27.96 -17.83
C HIS A 16 -12.29 -27.65 -16.44
N ILE A 17 -12.76 -28.39 -15.44
CA ILE A 17 -12.27 -28.37 -14.06
C ILE A 17 -11.76 -29.78 -13.71
N TYR A 18 -10.64 -29.85 -13.00
CA TYR A 18 -10.14 -31.12 -12.49
C TYR A 18 -10.92 -31.57 -11.24
N PRO A 19 -11.11 -32.88 -11.01
CA PRO A 19 -11.78 -33.38 -9.80
C PRO A 19 -11.14 -32.84 -8.51
N GLU A 20 -9.82 -32.76 -8.47
CA GLU A 20 -9.07 -32.28 -7.30
C GLU A 20 -9.30 -30.77 -7.06
N GLN A 21 -9.49 -29.98 -8.12
CA GLN A 21 -9.86 -28.57 -8.00
C GLN A 21 -11.27 -28.42 -7.42
N TYR A 22 -12.21 -29.28 -7.82
CA TYR A 22 -13.56 -29.25 -7.30
C TYR A 22 -13.59 -29.61 -5.81
N GLU A 23 -12.91 -30.68 -5.41
CA GLU A 23 -12.77 -31.07 -4.00
C GLU A 23 -12.13 -29.96 -3.16
N TYR A 24 -11.05 -29.34 -3.67
CA TYR A 24 -10.41 -28.20 -3.04
C TYR A 24 -11.38 -27.04 -2.80
N MET A 25 -12.21 -26.72 -3.80
CA MET A 25 -13.19 -25.64 -3.69
C MET A 25 -14.33 -25.96 -2.71
N VAL A 26 -14.74 -27.23 -2.62
CA VAL A 26 -15.73 -27.67 -1.61
C VAL A 26 -15.19 -27.49 -0.20
N GLU A 27 -13.97 -27.93 0.08
CA GLU A 27 -13.38 -27.77 1.42
C GLU A 27 -13.09 -26.31 1.75
N LEU A 28 -12.64 -25.51 0.76
CA LEU A 28 -12.46 -24.07 0.94
C LEU A 28 -13.79 -23.38 1.25
N LYS A 29 -14.89 -23.75 0.58
CA LYS A 29 -16.23 -23.20 0.88
C LYS A 29 -16.64 -23.50 2.31
N ARG A 30 -16.48 -24.75 2.77
CA ARG A 30 -16.82 -25.14 4.15
C ARG A 30 -16.06 -24.30 5.17
N ALA A 31 -14.78 -24.03 4.95
CA ALA A 31 -13.99 -23.17 5.81
C ALA A 31 -14.48 -21.71 5.82
N LEU A 32 -14.86 -21.18 4.66
CA LEU A 32 -15.42 -19.83 4.53
C LEU A 32 -16.78 -19.69 5.24
N ASP A 33 -17.66 -20.69 5.11
CA ASP A 33 -18.97 -20.70 5.79
C ASP A 33 -18.81 -20.83 7.31
N ALA A 34 -17.85 -21.64 7.77
CA ALA A 34 -17.52 -21.80 9.19
C ALA A 34 -16.84 -20.58 9.82
N ARG A 35 -16.40 -19.59 9.02
CA ARG A 35 -15.62 -18.42 9.45
C ARG A 35 -14.35 -18.79 10.23
N GLY A 36 -13.72 -19.89 9.84
CA GLY A 36 -12.54 -20.44 10.50
C GLY A 36 -11.25 -20.25 9.69
N HIS A 37 -10.17 -20.84 10.20
CA HIS A 37 -8.92 -21.01 9.47
C HIS A 37 -8.88 -22.40 8.85
N CYS A 38 -8.34 -22.51 7.63
CA CYS A 38 -8.09 -23.79 6.99
C CYS A 38 -6.67 -23.84 6.42
N LEU A 39 -6.05 -25.01 6.52
CA LEU A 39 -4.82 -25.34 5.83
C LEU A 39 -5.19 -26.31 4.70
N LEU A 40 -4.99 -25.88 3.46
CA LEU A 40 -5.31 -26.67 2.28
C LEU A 40 -4.04 -26.93 1.49
N GLU A 41 -3.74 -28.20 1.27
CA GLU A 41 -2.64 -28.65 0.43
C GLU A 41 -3.18 -28.96 -0.98
N MET A 42 -2.51 -28.44 -2.00
CA MET A 42 -2.79 -28.82 -3.38
C MET A 42 -1.49 -28.88 -4.18
N PRO A 43 -1.25 -29.95 -4.96
CA PRO A 43 -0.01 -30.11 -5.71
C PRO A 43 0.19 -29.00 -6.74
N THR A 44 1.44 -28.66 -7.00
CA THR A 44 1.80 -27.62 -7.97
C THR A 44 1.33 -27.99 -9.39
N GLY A 45 1.04 -26.97 -10.21
CA GLY A 45 0.61 -27.17 -11.60
C GLY A 45 -0.86 -27.53 -11.80
N THR A 46 -1.62 -27.76 -10.73
CA THR A 46 -3.06 -28.12 -10.81
C THR A 46 -4.02 -26.91 -10.82
N GLY A 47 -3.51 -25.68 -10.94
CA GLY A 47 -4.36 -24.48 -11.04
C GLY A 47 -4.96 -23.99 -9.71
N LYS A 48 -4.21 -24.12 -8.61
CA LYS A 48 -4.59 -23.64 -7.26
C LYS A 48 -5.07 -22.21 -7.21
N THR A 49 -4.29 -21.30 -7.78
CA THR A 49 -4.59 -19.88 -7.74
C THR A 49 -5.93 -19.60 -8.43
N VAL A 50 -6.17 -20.19 -9.61
CA VAL A 50 -7.45 -20.02 -10.32
C VAL A 50 -8.63 -20.62 -9.56
N ALA A 51 -8.52 -21.84 -9.04
CA ALA A 51 -9.60 -22.49 -8.27
C ALA A 51 -9.97 -21.64 -7.04
N LEU A 52 -8.97 -21.20 -6.30
CA LEU A 52 -9.16 -20.35 -5.12
C LEU A 52 -9.79 -19.00 -5.49
N LEU A 53 -9.24 -18.28 -6.47
CA LEU A 53 -9.75 -16.97 -6.89
C LEU A 53 -11.19 -17.08 -7.41
N SER A 54 -11.49 -18.12 -8.18
CA SER A 54 -12.82 -18.38 -8.74
C SER A 54 -13.86 -18.56 -7.65
N LEU A 55 -13.56 -19.39 -6.64
CA LEU A 55 -14.47 -19.62 -5.52
C LEU A 55 -14.67 -18.35 -4.69
N ILE A 56 -13.59 -17.74 -4.21
CA ILE A 56 -13.70 -16.62 -3.26
C ILE A 56 -14.37 -15.41 -3.92
N THR A 57 -14.04 -15.12 -5.17
CA THR A 57 -14.67 -14.03 -5.92
C THR A 57 -16.17 -14.31 -6.11
N SER A 58 -16.52 -15.54 -6.51
CA SER A 58 -17.93 -15.94 -6.67
C SER A 58 -18.70 -15.92 -5.35
N TYR A 59 -18.07 -16.35 -4.26
CA TYR A 59 -18.62 -16.34 -2.90
C TYR A 59 -18.89 -14.90 -2.42
N SER A 60 -17.96 -13.97 -2.70
CA SER A 60 -18.13 -12.54 -2.40
C SER A 60 -19.27 -11.92 -3.23
N LEU A 61 -19.38 -12.29 -4.51
CA LEU A 61 -20.43 -11.80 -5.41
C LEU A 61 -21.82 -12.39 -5.11
N ALA A 62 -21.90 -13.62 -4.61
CA ALA A 62 -23.16 -14.29 -4.29
C ALA A 62 -23.90 -13.69 -3.09
N ARG A 63 -23.23 -12.86 -2.28
CA ARG A 63 -23.81 -12.23 -1.08
C ARG A 63 -23.73 -10.69 -1.17
N PRO A 64 -24.44 -10.06 -2.13
CA PRO A 64 -24.42 -8.60 -2.28
C PRO A 64 -25.16 -7.92 -1.12
N GLY A 65 -24.43 -7.16 -0.29
CA GLY A 65 -24.96 -6.45 0.89
C GLY A 65 -23.85 -5.86 1.77
N ASP A 66 -24.18 -5.35 2.97
CA ASP A 66 -23.32 -4.69 3.99
C ASP A 66 -22.15 -5.56 4.53
N ARG A 67 -21.83 -6.67 3.84
CA ARG A 67 -20.82 -7.68 4.18
C ARG A 67 -20.02 -8.11 2.94
N SER A 68 -19.72 -7.18 2.03
CA SER A 68 -18.84 -7.47 0.90
C SER A 68 -17.49 -7.96 1.43
N LEU A 69 -17.20 -9.25 1.28
CA LEU A 69 -15.97 -9.83 1.77
C LEU A 69 -14.80 -9.33 0.91
N LYS A 70 -13.88 -8.64 1.56
CA LYS A 70 -12.61 -8.25 0.96
C LYS A 70 -11.67 -9.45 0.94
N LEU A 71 -11.19 -9.83 -0.23
CA LEU A 71 -10.14 -10.84 -0.41
C LEU A 71 -8.78 -10.16 -0.35
N ILE A 72 -7.93 -10.66 0.53
CA ILE A 72 -6.52 -10.28 0.63
C ILE A 72 -5.70 -11.51 0.25
N TYR A 73 -5.02 -11.41 -0.88
CA TYR A 73 -4.17 -12.47 -1.40
C TYR A 73 -2.71 -12.10 -1.13
N CYS A 74 -2.00 -12.94 -0.39
CA CYS A 74 -0.62 -12.70 -0.03
C CYS A 74 0.30 -13.66 -0.80
N THR A 75 1.21 -13.09 -1.59
CA THR A 75 2.25 -13.81 -2.32
C THR A 75 3.62 -13.62 -1.67
N ARG A 76 4.58 -14.46 -2.04
CA ARG A 76 5.97 -14.29 -1.60
C ARG A 76 6.67 -13.24 -2.46
N THR A 77 6.52 -13.32 -3.78
CA THR A 77 7.26 -12.49 -4.74
C THR A 77 6.37 -11.56 -5.57
N VAL A 78 6.98 -10.53 -6.14
CA VAL A 78 6.32 -9.59 -7.07
C VAL A 78 5.88 -10.30 -8.35
N HIS A 79 6.65 -11.28 -8.82
CA HIS A 79 6.34 -12.03 -10.03
C HIS A 79 5.10 -12.93 -9.84
N GLU A 80 4.99 -13.58 -8.68
CA GLU A 80 3.76 -14.31 -8.30
C GLU A 80 2.56 -13.38 -8.27
N MET A 81 2.69 -12.19 -7.66
CA MET A 81 1.60 -11.21 -7.65
C MET A 81 1.16 -10.80 -9.06
N GLU A 82 2.09 -10.56 -9.99
CA GLU A 82 1.73 -10.24 -11.38
C GLU A 82 0.99 -11.40 -12.06
N LYS A 83 1.40 -12.65 -11.81
CA LYS A 83 0.69 -13.84 -12.29
C LYS A 83 -0.72 -13.93 -11.71
N THR A 84 -0.88 -13.78 -10.39
CA THR A 84 -2.19 -13.79 -9.71
C THR A 84 -3.11 -12.72 -10.28
N LEU A 85 -2.60 -11.51 -10.54
CA LEU A 85 -3.39 -10.43 -11.15
C LEU A 85 -3.76 -10.72 -12.60
N ALA A 86 -2.90 -11.38 -13.37
CA ALA A 86 -3.21 -11.81 -14.73
C ALA A 86 -4.31 -12.89 -14.74
N GLU A 87 -4.25 -13.87 -13.84
CA GLU A 87 -5.29 -14.88 -13.67
C GLU A 87 -6.62 -14.26 -13.20
N LEU A 88 -6.56 -13.30 -12.28
CA LEU A 88 -7.74 -12.57 -11.84
C LEU A 88 -8.36 -11.77 -12.99
N ARG A 89 -7.55 -11.17 -13.86
CA ARG A 89 -8.03 -10.46 -15.06
C ARG A 89 -8.76 -11.42 -16.01
N LEU A 90 -8.24 -12.63 -16.18
CA LEU A 90 -8.91 -13.69 -16.94
C LEU A 90 -10.23 -14.12 -16.29
N LEU A 91 -10.27 -14.25 -14.96
CA LEU A 91 -11.51 -14.55 -14.24
C LEU A 91 -12.57 -13.45 -14.48
N VAL A 92 -12.18 -12.19 -14.34
CA VAL A 92 -13.07 -11.03 -14.49
C VAL A 92 -13.64 -10.91 -15.91
N SER A 93 -12.87 -11.29 -16.93
CA SER A 93 -13.36 -11.31 -18.31
C SER A 93 -14.40 -12.42 -18.59
N HIS A 94 -14.51 -13.42 -17.71
CA HIS A 94 -15.51 -14.49 -17.78
C HIS A 94 -16.75 -14.21 -16.91
N LEU A 95 -16.70 -13.20 -16.04
CA LEU A 95 -17.86 -12.79 -15.24
C LEU A 95 -18.95 -12.13 -16.12
N PRO A 96 -20.23 -12.30 -15.76
CA PRO A 96 -21.34 -11.54 -16.37
C PRO A 96 -21.11 -10.03 -16.29
N PRO A 97 -21.61 -9.25 -17.27
CA PRO A 97 -21.39 -7.80 -17.33
C PRO A 97 -21.88 -7.08 -16.07
N ASP A 98 -23.00 -7.51 -15.49
CA ASP A 98 -23.59 -6.92 -14.28
C ASP A 98 -22.66 -7.06 -13.06
N LEU A 99 -21.94 -8.18 -12.95
CA LEU A 99 -21.01 -8.46 -11.84
C LEU A 99 -19.60 -7.92 -12.11
N ARG A 100 -19.24 -7.74 -13.38
CA ARG A 100 -17.93 -7.20 -13.79
C ARG A 100 -17.77 -5.74 -13.36
N GLY A 101 -18.85 -4.95 -13.45
CA GLY A 101 -18.83 -3.51 -13.15
C GLY A 101 -18.60 -3.16 -11.68
N SER A 102 -18.68 -4.14 -10.77
CA SER A 102 -18.54 -3.92 -9.33
C SER A 102 -17.21 -4.39 -8.74
N LEU A 103 -16.37 -5.09 -9.51
CA LEU A 103 -15.14 -5.68 -8.98
C LEU A 103 -13.93 -4.77 -9.20
N LEU A 104 -13.34 -4.30 -8.11
CA LEU A 104 -12.06 -3.59 -8.11
C LEU A 104 -10.97 -4.46 -7.48
N ALA A 105 -9.91 -4.72 -8.25
CA ALA A 105 -8.75 -5.46 -7.80
C ALA A 105 -7.46 -4.72 -8.07
N LEU A 106 -6.51 -4.76 -7.13
CA LEU A 106 -5.19 -4.14 -7.33
C LEU A 106 -4.05 -4.93 -6.69
N GLY A 107 -2.88 -4.82 -7.31
CA GLY A 107 -1.61 -5.20 -6.69
C GLY A 107 -0.99 -4.02 -5.94
N LEU A 108 -0.56 -4.24 -4.70
CA LEU A 108 0.25 -3.27 -3.96
C LEU A 108 1.66 -3.83 -3.77
N SER A 109 2.64 -2.97 -4.04
CA SER A 109 4.06 -3.26 -3.84
C SER A 109 4.80 -2.08 -3.21
N SER A 110 6.11 -2.22 -3.11
CA SER A 110 7.01 -1.19 -2.59
C SER A 110 7.02 0.08 -3.43
N ARG A 111 7.43 1.20 -2.82
CA ARG A 111 7.62 2.47 -3.55
C ARG A 111 8.60 2.31 -4.71
N LYS A 112 9.61 1.43 -4.59
CA LYS A 112 10.57 1.14 -5.67
C LYS A 112 9.88 0.65 -6.96
N ASN A 113 8.83 -0.15 -6.82
CA ASN A 113 8.14 -0.75 -7.97
C ASN A 113 7.05 0.15 -8.57
N LEU A 114 6.50 1.08 -7.78
CA LEU A 114 5.40 1.97 -8.19
C LEU A 114 5.82 3.42 -8.45
N CYS A 115 7.02 3.84 -8.04
CA CYS A 115 7.47 5.22 -8.24
C CYS A 115 7.67 5.52 -9.74
N ILE A 116 7.25 6.71 -10.14
CA ILE A 116 7.42 7.26 -11.49
C ILE A 116 8.25 8.55 -11.50
N ASN A 117 8.60 9.09 -10.32
CA ASN A 117 9.45 10.27 -10.22
C ASN A 117 10.91 9.89 -10.56
N PRO A 118 11.50 10.46 -11.62
CA PRO A 118 12.84 10.08 -12.07
C PRO A 118 13.93 10.43 -11.05
N VAL A 119 13.76 11.51 -10.28
CA VAL A 119 14.71 11.93 -9.24
C VAL A 119 14.72 10.95 -8.06
N ALA A 120 13.53 10.49 -7.64
CA ALA A 120 13.44 9.50 -6.58
C ALA A 120 13.93 8.11 -7.03
N LEU A 121 13.73 7.76 -8.30
CA LEU A 121 14.21 6.50 -8.89
C LEU A 121 15.74 6.49 -9.06
N SER A 122 16.34 7.58 -9.53
CA SER A 122 17.81 7.67 -9.69
C SER A 122 18.54 7.69 -8.34
N ALA A 123 17.91 8.27 -7.32
CA ALA A 123 18.41 8.27 -5.95
C ALA A 123 18.48 6.86 -5.31
N ALA A 124 17.80 5.86 -5.87
CA ALA A 124 17.81 4.46 -5.38
C ALA A 124 19.20 3.82 -5.30
N SER A 125 20.18 4.37 -6.02
CA SER A 125 21.57 3.93 -6.04
C SER A 125 22.38 4.39 -4.83
N ARG A 126 21.98 5.48 -4.16
CA ARG A 126 22.70 6.09 -3.02
C ARG A 126 21.90 6.05 -1.71
N ASP A 127 20.58 6.19 -1.79
CA ASP A 127 19.64 6.18 -0.67
C ASP A 127 18.45 5.26 -1.00
N SER A 128 17.71 4.82 0.02
CA SER A 128 16.45 4.10 -0.23
C SER A 128 15.44 5.01 -0.96
N VAL A 129 14.64 4.45 -1.88
CA VAL A 129 13.56 5.17 -2.57
C VAL A 129 12.58 5.78 -1.57
N ASP A 130 12.39 5.14 -0.42
CA ASP A 130 11.54 5.64 0.66
C ASP A 130 12.08 6.93 1.28
N SER A 131 13.39 7.00 1.54
CA SER A 131 14.05 8.20 2.04
C SER A 131 13.95 9.34 1.03
N ALA A 132 14.19 9.07 -0.25
CA ALA A 132 14.06 10.06 -1.31
C ALA A 132 12.61 10.57 -1.44
N CYS A 133 11.63 9.67 -1.43
CA CYS A 133 10.21 10.03 -1.45
C CYS A 133 9.84 10.93 -0.26
N ARG A 134 10.32 10.60 0.95
CA ARG A 134 10.05 11.39 2.16
C ARG A 134 10.66 12.79 2.09
N ARG A 135 11.79 12.99 1.41
CA ARG A 135 12.39 14.33 1.21
C ARG A 135 11.48 15.28 0.43
N PHE A 136 10.61 14.76 -0.44
CA PHE A 136 9.70 15.58 -1.24
C PHE A 136 8.27 15.65 -0.69
N THR A 137 7.86 14.66 0.11
CA THR A 137 6.47 14.48 0.55
C THR A 137 6.24 14.76 2.04
N ALA A 138 7.31 14.99 2.81
CA ALA A 138 7.19 15.27 4.23
C ALA A 138 6.40 16.55 4.50
N SER A 139 5.57 16.55 5.55
CA SER A 139 4.69 17.67 5.90
C SER A 139 5.42 18.99 6.03
N TRP A 140 6.59 19.01 6.69
CA TRP A 140 7.38 20.23 6.86
C TRP A 140 7.96 20.77 5.54
N VAL A 141 8.26 19.89 4.57
CA VAL A 141 8.74 20.30 3.25
C VAL A 141 7.59 20.93 2.47
N ARG A 142 6.40 20.32 2.54
CA ARG A 142 5.20 20.86 1.90
C ARG A 142 4.79 22.21 2.50
N SER A 143 4.86 22.35 3.82
CA SER A 143 4.61 23.64 4.49
C SER A 143 5.62 24.71 4.07
N ALA A 144 6.90 24.37 3.98
CA ALA A 144 7.92 25.30 3.49
C ALA A 144 7.70 25.68 2.02
N ALA A 145 7.31 24.72 1.17
CA ALA A 145 7.00 24.97 -0.24
C ALA A 145 5.75 25.85 -0.45
N ALA A 146 4.84 25.89 0.52
CA ALA A 146 3.71 26.81 0.50
C ALA A 146 4.12 28.28 0.76
N GLU A 147 5.22 28.49 1.48
CA GLU A 147 5.77 29.82 1.78
C GLU A 147 6.83 30.25 0.74
N ASP A 148 7.63 29.31 0.25
CA ASP A 148 8.69 29.52 -0.74
C ASP A 148 8.56 28.53 -1.91
N PRO A 149 8.17 29.00 -3.12
CA PRO A 149 8.07 28.17 -4.32
C PRO A 149 9.40 27.54 -4.78
N GLY A 150 10.54 27.96 -4.24
CA GLY A 150 11.86 27.40 -4.56
C GLY A 150 12.14 26.02 -3.93
N VAL A 151 11.30 25.57 -2.99
CA VAL A 151 11.49 24.26 -2.32
C VAL A 151 10.97 23.13 -3.20
N PRO A 152 11.81 22.13 -3.56
CA PRO A 152 11.39 21.06 -4.46
C PRO A 152 10.42 20.10 -3.76
N THR A 153 9.24 19.92 -4.35
CA THR A 153 8.21 18.95 -3.95
C THR A 153 8.03 17.84 -5.00
N CYS A 154 7.20 16.85 -4.71
CA CYS A 154 6.87 15.81 -5.68
C CYS A 154 5.58 16.16 -6.41
N ASP A 155 5.69 16.58 -7.67
CA ASP A 155 4.54 16.99 -8.50
C ASP A 155 3.45 15.93 -8.58
N PHE A 156 3.84 14.65 -8.72
CA PHE A 156 2.91 13.52 -8.76
C PHE A 156 2.12 13.35 -7.45
N PHE A 157 2.74 13.63 -6.31
CA PHE A 157 2.07 13.53 -5.03
C PHE A 157 1.14 14.72 -4.82
N GLU A 158 1.58 15.94 -5.10
CA GLU A 158 0.74 17.13 -5.01
C GLU A 158 -0.46 17.07 -5.97
N GLY A 159 -0.25 16.58 -7.20
CA GLY A 159 -1.32 16.35 -8.17
C GLY A 159 -2.36 15.35 -7.66
N PHE A 160 -1.91 14.27 -7.02
CA PHE A 160 -2.79 13.30 -6.39
C PHE A 160 -3.52 13.88 -5.17
N ASP A 161 -2.83 14.59 -4.27
CA ASP A 161 -3.41 15.15 -3.04
C ASP A 161 -4.50 16.20 -3.36
N ARG A 162 -4.26 17.03 -4.38
CA ARG A 162 -5.27 17.96 -4.92
C ARG A 162 -6.49 17.20 -5.45
N ALA A 163 -6.28 16.19 -6.29
CA ALA A 163 -7.36 15.41 -6.88
C ALA A 163 -8.16 14.61 -5.84
N ALA A 164 -7.48 14.05 -4.83
CA ALA A 164 -8.09 13.34 -3.71
C ALA A 164 -8.90 14.27 -2.80
N SER A 165 -8.52 15.54 -2.71
CA SER A 165 -9.25 16.55 -1.94
C SER A 165 -10.43 17.16 -2.71
N SER A 166 -10.34 17.25 -4.03
CA SER A 166 -11.38 17.86 -4.89
C SER A 166 -12.47 16.88 -5.33
N SER A 167 -12.17 15.59 -5.41
CA SER A 167 -13.11 14.56 -5.86
C SER A 167 -13.73 13.86 -4.67
N ASN A 168 -15.05 13.67 -4.64
CA ASN A 168 -15.66 12.67 -3.75
C ASN A 168 -14.95 11.34 -4.00
N ALA A 169 -14.35 10.76 -2.96
CA ALA A 169 -13.36 9.68 -2.99
C ALA A 169 -13.75 8.38 -3.74
N ALA A 170 -14.95 8.30 -4.31
CA ALA A 170 -15.55 7.14 -4.94
C ALA A 170 -15.02 6.82 -6.36
N VAL A 171 -14.27 7.71 -7.04
CA VAL A 171 -13.85 7.47 -8.45
C VAL A 171 -12.37 7.76 -8.69
N LEU A 172 -11.48 7.23 -7.84
CA LEU A 172 -10.04 7.28 -8.12
C LEU A 172 -9.64 6.30 -9.24
N LEU A 173 -10.20 5.10 -9.22
CA LEU A 173 -10.02 4.06 -10.23
C LEU A 173 -11.37 3.39 -10.53
N PRO A 174 -11.77 3.26 -11.82
CA PRO A 174 -12.97 2.50 -12.17
C PRO A 174 -12.78 1.01 -11.86
N ALA A 175 -13.88 0.25 -11.81
CA ALA A 175 -13.84 -1.20 -11.64
C ALA A 175 -12.95 -1.87 -12.69
N GLY A 176 -12.18 -2.87 -12.26
CA GLY A 176 -11.15 -3.50 -13.07
C GLY A 176 -10.03 -4.08 -12.22
N VAL A 177 -9.11 -4.79 -12.90
CA VAL A 177 -7.92 -5.38 -12.30
C VAL A 177 -6.71 -4.55 -12.69
N TYR A 178 -6.00 -4.02 -11.70
CA TYR A 178 -4.83 -3.15 -11.90
C TYR A 178 -3.56 -3.84 -11.46
N SER A 179 -2.69 -4.13 -12.43
CA SER A 179 -1.30 -4.54 -12.17
C SER A 179 -0.43 -3.35 -11.74
N LEU A 180 0.79 -3.63 -11.30
CA LEU A 180 1.77 -2.58 -11.00
C LEU A 180 2.06 -1.70 -12.23
N GLN A 181 2.11 -2.30 -13.42
CA GLN A 181 2.36 -1.60 -14.67
C GLN A 181 1.18 -0.70 -15.03
N ASP A 182 -0.05 -1.22 -14.87
CA ASP A 182 -1.29 -0.46 -15.11
C ASP A 182 -1.36 0.76 -14.20
N LEU A 183 -1.07 0.59 -12.90
CA LEU A 183 -1.05 1.70 -11.94
C LEU A 183 -0.03 2.78 -12.31
N ARG A 184 1.15 2.38 -12.80
CA ARG A 184 2.18 3.33 -13.28
C ARG A 184 1.74 4.05 -14.55
N ALA A 185 1.05 3.36 -15.45
CA ALA A 185 0.51 3.97 -16.67
C ALA A 185 -0.54 5.03 -16.32
N VAL A 186 -1.52 4.68 -15.46
CA VAL A 186 -2.54 5.62 -14.98
C VAL A 186 -1.92 6.82 -14.28
N GLY A 187 -0.91 6.60 -13.43
CA GLY A 187 -0.23 7.71 -12.75
C GLY A 187 0.56 8.62 -13.70
N ARG A 188 1.09 8.09 -14.80
CA ARG A 188 1.75 8.90 -15.84
C ARG A 188 0.75 9.71 -16.65
N GLU A 189 -0.36 9.10 -17.03
CA GLU A 189 -1.42 9.73 -17.82
C GLU A 189 -2.11 10.87 -17.04
N ARG A 190 -2.44 10.63 -15.77
CA ARG A 190 -3.15 11.61 -14.92
C ARG A 190 -2.23 12.53 -14.13
N GLY A 191 -0.91 12.29 -14.15
CA GLY A 191 0.05 13.03 -13.32
C GLY A 191 -0.10 12.76 -11.81
N TRP A 192 -0.53 11.56 -11.43
CA TRP A 192 -0.76 11.16 -10.03
C TRP A 192 0.29 10.16 -9.54
N CYS A 193 0.59 10.19 -8.24
CA CYS A 193 1.51 9.23 -7.64
C CYS A 193 0.87 7.82 -7.55
N PRO A 194 1.37 6.81 -8.29
CA PRO A 194 0.76 5.48 -8.31
C PRO A 194 0.73 4.80 -6.94
N TYR A 195 1.77 5.02 -6.13
CA TYR A 195 1.87 4.43 -4.80
C TYR A 195 0.77 4.92 -3.85
N PHE A 196 0.55 6.23 -3.79
CA PHE A 196 -0.50 6.80 -2.94
C PHE A 196 -1.89 6.55 -3.50
N LEU A 197 -2.04 6.54 -4.84
CA LEU A 197 -3.26 6.12 -5.53
C LEU A 197 -3.65 4.69 -5.15
N ALA A 198 -2.74 3.73 -5.29
CA ALA A 198 -2.99 2.34 -4.90
C ALA A 198 -3.37 2.25 -3.41
N ARG A 199 -2.63 2.95 -2.55
CA ARG A 199 -2.85 2.95 -1.10
C ARG A 199 -4.24 3.47 -0.72
N GLN A 200 -4.74 4.52 -1.34
CA GLN A 200 -6.09 5.03 -1.08
C GLN A 200 -7.17 4.09 -1.66
N THR A 201 -6.90 3.50 -2.82
CA THR A 201 -7.84 2.60 -3.52
C THR A 201 -8.07 1.29 -2.76
N ILE A 202 -7.10 0.81 -1.96
CA ILE A 202 -7.23 -0.37 -1.10
C ILE A 202 -8.49 -0.35 -0.23
N ARG A 203 -8.92 0.83 0.24
CA ARG A 203 -10.12 0.99 1.07
C ARG A 203 -11.36 0.46 0.34
N TYR A 204 -11.46 0.72 -0.96
CA TYR A 204 -12.63 0.44 -1.80
C TYR A 204 -12.50 -0.85 -2.62
N ALA A 205 -11.30 -1.42 -2.71
CA ALA A 205 -11.06 -2.62 -3.49
C ALA A 205 -11.67 -3.88 -2.86
N ASN A 206 -12.22 -4.76 -3.70
CA ASN A 206 -12.75 -6.07 -3.30
C ASN A 206 -11.64 -7.10 -3.16
N VAL A 207 -10.64 -7.05 -4.05
CA VAL A 207 -9.50 -7.97 -4.06
C VAL A 207 -8.22 -7.18 -3.98
N VAL A 208 -7.34 -7.51 -3.04
CA VAL A 208 -6.02 -6.89 -2.97
C VAL A 208 -4.94 -7.95 -2.89
N VAL A 209 -3.92 -7.81 -3.73
CA VAL A 209 -2.76 -8.70 -3.75
C VAL A 209 -1.56 -7.99 -3.11
N TYR A 210 -1.01 -8.58 -2.04
CA TYR A 210 0.12 -8.08 -1.26
C TYR A 210 1.26 -9.07 -1.22
N SER A 211 2.45 -8.60 -0.80
CA SER A 211 3.48 -9.50 -0.28
C SER A 211 3.27 -9.77 1.21
N TYR A 212 3.69 -10.96 1.69
CA TYR A 212 3.65 -11.35 3.11
C TYR A 212 4.13 -10.28 4.09
N GLN A 213 5.18 -9.57 3.74
CA GLN A 213 5.81 -8.55 4.58
C GLN A 213 4.84 -7.42 4.95
N TYR A 214 3.89 -7.09 4.07
CA TYR A 214 2.92 -6.03 4.34
C TYR A 214 1.89 -6.38 5.41
N LEU A 215 1.65 -7.67 5.63
CA LEU A 215 0.71 -8.16 6.63
C LEU A 215 1.41 -8.56 7.93
N LEU A 216 2.61 -9.14 7.83
CA LEU A 216 3.33 -9.71 8.98
C LEU A 216 4.30 -8.73 9.66
N ASP A 217 4.90 -7.77 8.95
CA ASP A 217 5.80 -6.79 9.56
C ASP A 217 4.99 -5.74 10.34
N PRO A 218 5.11 -5.65 11.68
CA PRO A 218 4.33 -4.71 12.49
C PRO A 218 4.55 -3.24 12.09
N LYS A 219 5.72 -2.88 11.54
CA LYS A 219 6.03 -1.51 11.10
C LYS A 219 5.18 -1.09 9.91
N VAL A 220 4.89 -2.03 9.01
CA VAL A 220 4.16 -1.77 7.76
C VAL A 220 2.69 -2.17 7.90
N ALA A 221 2.40 -3.26 8.59
CA ALA A 221 1.06 -3.78 8.83
C ALA A 221 0.17 -2.74 9.52
N SER A 222 0.70 -1.96 10.47
CA SER A 222 -0.04 -0.88 11.14
C SER A 222 -0.55 0.22 10.20
N ILE A 223 0.07 0.38 9.04
CA ILE A 223 -0.29 1.37 8.02
C ILE A 223 -1.46 0.86 7.17
N ILE A 224 -1.54 -0.45 6.94
CA ILE A 224 -2.55 -1.08 6.07
C ILE A 224 -3.73 -1.60 6.90
N SER A 225 -3.50 -2.11 8.11
CA SER A 225 -4.55 -2.65 8.99
C SER A 225 -5.61 -1.63 9.36
N LYS A 226 -5.25 -0.34 9.44
CA LYS A 226 -6.20 0.76 9.64
C LYS A 226 -7.18 0.95 8.47
N GLU A 227 -6.80 0.47 7.29
CA GLU A 227 -7.56 0.59 6.03
C GLU A 227 -8.32 -0.70 5.69
N MET A 228 -8.17 -1.74 6.52
CA MET A 228 -8.80 -3.04 6.33
C MET A 228 -10.18 -3.08 7.00
N GLN A 229 -11.14 -3.71 6.32
CA GLN A 229 -12.49 -3.96 6.86
C GLN A 229 -12.45 -5.05 7.93
N LYS A 230 -13.44 -5.05 8.84
CA LYS A 230 -13.56 -6.06 9.90
C LYS A 230 -13.80 -7.48 9.38
N GLU A 231 -14.49 -7.62 8.25
CA GLU A 231 -14.72 -8.91 7.60
C GLU A 231 -13.86 -9.00 6.32
N CYS A 232 -12.81 -9.82 6.35
CA CYS A 232 -11.95 -10.10 5.19
C CYS A 232 -11.48 -11.55 5.19
N VAL A 233 -11.16 -12.05 4.00
CA VAL A 233 -10.57 -13.37 3.79
C VAL A 233 -9.11 -13.17 3.43
N ILE A 234 -8.21 -13.75 4.21
CA ILE A 234 -6.76 -13.67 3.97
C ILE A 234 -6.29 -15.02 3.45
N VAL A 235 -5.58 -14.99 2.32
CA VAL A 235 -5.01 -16.17 1.68
C VAL A 235 -3.50 -16.03 1.65
N PHE A 236 -2.80 -16.98 2.25
CA PHE A 236 -1.35 -17.11 2.12
C PHE A 236 -1.05 -18.16 1.05
N ASP A 237 -0.42 -17.75 -0.06
CA ASP A 237 -0.05 -18.67 -1.14
C ASP A 237 1.44 -18.99 -1.15
N GLU A 238 1.80 -20.28 -1.19
CA GLU A 238 3.15 -20.77 -0.92
C GLU A 238 3.61 -20.44 0.52
N ALA A 239 2.77 -20.76 1.51
CA ALA A 239 2.96 -20.42 2.93
C ALA A 239 4.02 -21.27 3.67
N HIS A 240 4.80 -22.08 2.96
CA HIS A 240 5.81 -22.97 3.55
C HIS A 240 6.96 -22.19 4.24
N ASN A 241 7.18 -20.92 3.88
CA ASN A 241 8.22 -20.05 4.46
C ASN A 241 7.69 -18.98 5.42
N ILE A 242 6.45 -19.11 5.90
CA ILE A 242 5.83 -18.08 6.75
C ILE A 242 6.58 -17.88 8.07
N ASP A 243 7.14 -18.97 8.60
CA ASP A 243 7.96 -19.00 9.82
C ASP A 243 9.21 -18.12 9.69
N ASN A 244 9.97 -18.29 8.60
CA ASN A 244 11.17 -17.53 8.31
C ASN A 244 10.85 -16.05 8.11
N VAL A 245 9.76 -15.73 7.42
CA VAL A 245 9.30 -14.34 7.23
C VAL A 245 8.96 -13.69 8.58
N CYS A 246 8.30 -14.41 9.48
CA CYS A 246 7.99 -13.92 10.83
C CYS A 246 9.26 -13.70 11.67
N ILE A 247 10.21 -14.64 11.62
CA ILE A 247 11.49 -14.53 12.33
C ILE A 247 12.26 -13.31 11.85
N GLU A 248 12.38 -13.11 10.53
CA GLU A 248 13.07 -11.96 9.96
C GLU A 248 12.41 -10.62 10.30
N ALA A 249 11.07 -10.56 10.26
CA ALA A 249 10.33 -9.32 10.54
C ALA A 249 10.53 -8.81 11.98
N LEU A 250 10.74 -9.72 12.93
CA LEU A 250 10.93 -9.40 14.35
C LEU A 250 12.41 -9.40 14.77
N SER A 251 13.32 -9.87 13.92
CA SER A 251 14.74 -9.93 14.21
C SER A 251 15.46 -8.63 13.86
N VAL A 252 16.38 -8.20 14.72
CA VAL A 252 17.26 -7.06 14.46
C VAL A 252 18.71 -7.49 14.69
N SER A 253 19.55 -7.36 13.66
CA SER A 253 20.99 -7.63 13.76
C SER A 253 21.77 -6.33 13.86
N ILE A 254 22.50 -6.14 14.94
CA ILE A 254 23.37 -4.98 15.16
C ILE A 254 24.82 -5.42 14.96
N ARG A 255 25.50 -4.83 13.97
CA ARG A 255 26.93 -5.09 13.69
C ARG A 255 27.76 -3.90 14.14
N ARG A 256 29.08 -4.10 14.32
CA ARG A 256 30.02 -3.02 14.66
C ARG A 256 29.93 -1.83 13.70
N GLN A 257 29.81 -2.09 12.40
CA GLN A 257 29.63 -1.05 11.38
C GLN A 257 28.37 -0.20 11.61
N THR A 258 27.28 -0.82 12.09
CA THR A 258 26.03 -0.12 12.46
C THR A 258 26.27 0.83 13.63
N LEU A 259 27.03 0.40 14.66
CA LEU A 259 27.37 1.22 15.82
C LEU A 259 28.30 2.39 15.46
N GLU A 260 29.31 2.15 14.62
CA GLU A 260 30.21 3.20 14.12
C GLU A 260 29.45 4.21 13.22
N GLY A 261 28.49 3.74 12.43
CA GLY A 261 27.54 4.59 11.71
C GLY A 261 26.66 5.42 12.63
N ALA A 262 26.14 4.82 13.71
CA ALA A 262 25.32 5.51 14.70
C ALA A 262 26.12 6.60 15.43
N SER A 263 27.36 6.33 15.82
CA SER A 263 28.26 7.33 16.46
C SER A 263 28.51 8.52 15.54
N ARG A 264 28.79 8.29 14.25
CA ARG A 264 28.94 9.36 13.25
C ARG A 264 27.66 10.19 13.09
N ASN A 265 26.50 9.53 13.06
CA ASN A 265 25.21 10.21 12.98
C ASN A 265 24.92 11.06 14.22
N LEU A 266 25.23 10.57 15.42
CA LEU A 266 25.07 11.32 16.67
C LEU A 266 25.93 12.58 16.67
N ASN A 267 27.21 12.47 16.30
CA ASN A 267 28.11 13.63 16.21
C ASN A 267 27.58 14.67 15.22
N ARG A 268 27.03 14.23 14.08
CA ARG A 268 26.42 15.13 13.09
C ARG A 268 25.18 15.83 13.62
N ILE A 269 24.32 15.12 14.35
CA ILE A 269 23.13 15.69 14.97
C ILE A 269 23.54 16.73 16.02
N THR A 270 24.53 16.42 16.88
CA THR A 270 25.05 17.36 17.87
C THR A 270 25.56 18.65 17.22
N GLN A 271 26.38 18.54 16.17
CA GLN A 271 26.88 19.70 15.42
C GLN A 271 25.76 20.56 14.83
N GLU A 272 24.71 19.95 14.27
CA GLU A 272 23.60 20.70 13.68
C GLU A 272 22.71 21.36 14.75
N ILE A 273 22.56 20.73 15.92
CA ILE A 273 21.90 21.34 17.08
C ILE A 273 22.70 22.55 17.56
N ASP A 274 24.01 22.40 17.75
CA ASP A 274 24.88 23.50 18.18
C ASP A 274 24.82 24.68 17.22
N ARG A 275 24.83 24.40 15.91
CA ARG A 275 24.68 25.42 14.86
C ARG A 275 23.37 26.19 14.97
N LYS A 276 22.25 25.49 15.20
CA LYS A 276 20.93 26.13 15.37
C LYS A 276 20.81 26.90 16.68
N VAL A 277 21.38 26.39 17.77
CA VAL A 277 21.39 27.06 19.08
C VAL A 277 22.24 28.35 19.01
N GLN A 278 23.40 28.31 18.36
CA GLN A 278 24.24 29.49 18.15
C GLN A 278 23.57 30.51 17.23
N GLY A 279 22.91 30.07 16.15
CA GLY A 279 22.10 30.94 15.28
C GLY A 279 20.98 31.67 16.02
N ASN A 280 20.25 30.98 16.89
CA ASN A 280 19.19 31.59 17.72
C ASN A 280 19.74 32.57 18.78
N ARG A 281 20.91 32.28 19.37
CA ARG A 281 21.60 33.25 20.26
C ARG A 281 22.03 34.50 19.50
N CYS A 282 22.54 34.37 18.27
CA CYS A 282 22.91 35.52 17.45
C CYS A 282 21.69 36.41 17.11
N TYR A 283 20.53 35.83 16.78
CA TYR A 283 19.28 36.59 16.57
C TYR A 283 18.81 37.34 17.82
N GLN A 284 18.87 36.71 19.01
CA GLN A 284 18.53 37.38 20.27
C GLN A 284 19.51 38.51 20.62
N THR A 285 20.77 38.39 20.20
CA THR A 285 21.80 39.40 20.45
C THR A 285 21.70 40.56 19.43
N ALA A 286 21.40 40.26 18.16
CA ALA A 286 21.17 41.28 17.12
C ALA A 286 19.93 42.14 17.42
N CYS A 287 18.86 41.55 17.96
CA CYS A 287 17.67 42.31 18.41
C CYS A 287 17.97 43.23 19.63
N ARG A 288 19.06 42.99 20.37
CA ARG A 288 19.54 43.88 21.44
C ARG A 288 20.43 45.02 20.93
N ILE A 289 20.98 44.93 19.72
CA ILE A 289 21.99 45.88 19.20
C ILE A 289 21.39 46.97 18.27
N GLN A 290 20.12 46.88 17.87
CA GLN A 290 19.38 47.99 17.24
C GLN A 290 18.32 48.62 18.18
N PRO A 291 18.55 49.83 18.73
CA PRO A 291 17.54 50.54 19.54
C PRO A 291 16.36 51.10 18.73
N SER A 292 16.37 51.05 17.40
CA SER A 292 15.37 51.73 16.55
C SER A 292 14.08 50.94 16.30
N CYS A 293 14.00 49.65 16.64
CA CYS A 293 12.81 48.82 16.40
C CYS A 293 11.87 48.68 17.61
N ARG A 294 11.91 49.61 18.58
CA ARG A 294 11.00 49.61 19.75
C ARG A 294 9.57 50.12 19.48
N ARG A 295 9.17 50.34 18.22
CA ARG A 295 7.82 50.89 17.91
C ARG A 295 6.77 49.90 17.41
N PHE A 296 7.06 48.60 17.27
CA PHE A 296 6.07 47.65 16.71
C PHE A 296 5.61 46.49 17.59
N SER A 297 6.07 46.36 18.85
CA SER A 297 5.68 45.22 19.71
C SER A 297 4.71 45.56 20.86
N THR A 298 3.80 46.52 20.66
CA THR A 298 2.65 46.74 21.55
C THR A 298 1.33 46.37 20.86
N LYS A 299 1.15 45.08 20.52
CA LYS A 299 -0.18 44.46 20.31
C LYS A 299 0.00 42.97 20.01
N ARG A 300 0.05 42.15 21.06
CA ARG A 300 -0.55 40.81 21.11
C ARG A 300 -0.48 40.34 22.56
N LYS A 301 -1.47 40.80 23.33
CA LYS A 301 -1.81 40.23 24.63
C LYS A 301 -2.15 38.76 24.40
N PHE A 302 -1.46 37.88 25.12
CA PHE A 302 -1.94 36.55 25.43
C PHE A 302 -3.27 36.68 26.17
N GLY A 303 -4.34 36.14 25.60
CA GLY A 303 -5.57 35.82 26.30
C GLY A 303 -5.45 34.38 26.80
N HIS A 304 -5.35 34.23 28.12
CA HIS A 304 -5.63 32.97 28.79
C HIS A 304 -7.14 32.73 28.80
N ASN A 305 -7.56 31.55 28.38
CA ASN A 305 -8.36 30.62 29.17
C ASN A 305 -8.03 29.20 28.73
#